data_AF-A0A539E4Q0-F1
#
_entry.id   AF-A0A539E4Q0-F1
#
_cell.length_a   1.000
_cell.length_b   1.000
_cell.length_c   1.000
_cell.angle_alpha   90.00
_cell.angle_beta   90.00
_cell.angle_gamma   90.00
#
_symmetry.space_group_name_H-M   'P 1'
#
loop_
_entity.id
_entity.type
_entity.pdbx_description
1 polymer ?
#
loop_
_entity_poly.entity_id
_entity_poly.type
_entity_poly.pdbx_seq_one_letter_code
_entity_poly.pdbx_strand_id
1 'polypeptide(L)'
;MKQGNGGKTWNEISGRAELHLGELERSTLEKLKHPNGGAFTLWVVFHLSVWGLGVLAVLLLHDTPWVVVCSLVLGNQLHAITILQHDCGHGSAYRHPAANLWVGRLLAWFIFMPFTTFTYLHKRHHAFLGQPDKDPDEWFYAGGVRWLFIREMLFLPRFVYESLGARLPERLRQQVRRELAFNILSWLVLLSVSIYADLIGWFVMAFLLPMVLLACV
;
A
#
# COMPACT_ATOMS: atom_id res chain seq x y z
N MET A 1 -7.46 -44.16 -16.70
CA MET A 1 -7.62 -42.94 -17.51
C MET A 1 -6.93 -41.79 -16.80
N LYS A 2 -5.82 -41.29 -17.37
CA LYS A 2 -5.15 -40.07 -16.91
C LYS A 2 -5.97 -38.88 -17.44
N GLN A 3 -6.58 -38.08 -16.57
CA GLN A 3 -7.08 -36.76 -16.95
C GLN A 3 -6.03 -35.72 -16.55
N GLY A 4 -5.53 -35.02 -17.55
CA GLY A 4 -4.41 -34.10 -17.46
C GLY A 4 -4.77 -32.84 -16.68
N ASN A 5 -3.88 -32.48 -15.76
CA ASN A 5 -3.87 -31.20 -15.06
C ASN A 5 -3.40 -30.11 -16.03
N GLY A 6 -4.34 -29.55 -16.79
CA GLY A 6 -4.11 -28.40 -17.66
C GLY A 6 -4.07 -27.11 -16.85
N GLY A 7 -2.97 -26.87 -16.14
CA GLY A 7 -2.71 -25.58 -15.51
C GLY A 7 -2.65 -24.49 -16.58
N LYS A 8 -3.67 -23.64 -16.63
CA LYS A 8 -3.73 -22.50 -17.54
C LYS A 8 -2.48 -21.64 -17.36
N THR A 9 -1.78 -21.41 -18.47
CA THR A 9 -0.59 -20.57 -18.49
C THR A 9 -0.98 -19.10 -18.25
N TRP A 10 -0.05 -18.28 -17.76
CA TRP A 10 -0.27 -16.85 -17.48
C TRP A 10 -0.83 -16.04 -18.65
N ASN A 11 -0.74 -16.55 -19.88
CA ASN A 11 -1.28 -15.92 -21.09
C ASN A 11 -2.81 -16.01 -21.22
N GLU A 12 -3.49 -16.92 -20.51
CA GLU A 12 -4.95 -17.10 -20.59
C GLU A 12 -5.76 -16.16 -19.67
N ILE A 13 -5.09 -15.29 -18.89
CA ILE A 13 -5.73 -14.36 -17.94
C ILE A 13 -6.03 -13.00 -18.59
N SER A 14 -5.76 -12.79 -19.88
CA SER A 14 -5.97 -11.49 -20.52
C SER A 14 -7.42 -11.27 -20.98
N GLY A 15 -8.34 -11.10 -20.03
CA GLY A 15 -9.59 -10.36 -20.27
C GLY A 15 -9.33 -8.86 -20.40
N ARG A 16 -8.28 -8.45 -21.12
CA ARG A 16 -7.98 -7.03 -21.33
C ARG A 16 -8.95 -6.52 -22.39
N ALA A 17 -9.80 -5.58 -22.01
CA ALA A 17 -10.63 -4.87 -22.98
C ALA A 17 -9.75 -4.31 -24.11
N GLU A 18 -10.12 -4.56 -25.36
CA GLU A 18 -9.44 -3.93 -26.49
C GLU A 18 -9.75 -2.42 -26.45
N LEU A 19 -8.70 -1.62 -26.27
CA LEU A 19 -8.82 -0.17 -26.27
C LEU A 19 -8.91 0.31 -27.73
N HIS A 20 -10.09 0.78 -28.13
CA HIS A 20 -10.29 1.46 -29.41
C HIS A 20 -9.89 2.92 -29.29
N LEU A 21 -8.64 3.23 -29.66
CA LEU A 21 -8.04 4.57 -29.56
C LEU A 21 -7.77 5.19 -30.93
N GLY A 22 -8.07 6.47 -31.07
CA GLY A 22 -7.66 7.32 -32.18
C GLY A 22 -6.15 7.56 -32.21
N GLU A 23 -5.63 8.12 -33.30
CA GLU A 23 -4.19 8.28 -33.52
C GLU A 23 -3.52 9.19 -32.48
N LEU A 24 -4.16 10.33 -32.15
CA LEU A 24 -3.71 11.24 -31.08
C LEU A 24 -3.67 10.54 -29.72
N GLU A 25 -4.69 9.75 -29.40
CA GLU A 25 -4.79 9.02 -28.14
C GLU A 25 -3.72 7.93 -28.03
N ARG A 26 -3.42 7.23 -29.12
CA ARG A 26 -2.30 6.27 -29.17
C ARG A 26 -0.97 6.97 -28.92
N SER A 27 -0.72 8.11 -29.55
CA SER A 27 0.52 8.86 -29.35
C SER A 27 0.69 9.33 -27.89
N THR A 28 -0.41 9.73 -27.25
CA THR A 28 -0.44 10.11 -25.83
C THR A 28 -0.21 8.89 -24.94
N LEU A 29 -0.86 7.77 -25.24
CA LEU A 29 -0.67 6.52 -24.50
C LEU A 29 0.79 6.05 -24.56
N GLU A 30 1.43 6.09 -25.73
CA GLU A 30 2.86 5.73 -25.84
C GLU A 30 3.75 6.61 -24.96
N LYS A 31 3.49 7.92 -24.89
CA LYS A 31 4.22 8.81 -23.98
C LYS A 31 4.00 8.43 -22.52
N LEU A 32 2.76 8.10 -22.13
CA LEU A 32 2.39 7.75 -20.76
C LEU A 32 2.88 6.36 -20.33
N LYS A 33 3.23 5.47 -21.26
CA LYS A 33 3.82 4.15 -20.95
C LYS A 33 5.22 4.24 -20.33
N HIS A 34 5.90 5.38 -20.47
CA HIS A 34 7.26 5.52 -20.01
C HIS A 34 7.33 6.13 -18.61
N PRO A 35 7.89 5.41 -17.61
CA PRO A 35 8.01 5.91 -16.25
C PRO A 35 8.96 7.12 -16.18
N ASN A 36 8.54 8.17 -15.48
CA ASN A 36 9.39 9.31 -15.14
C ASN A 36 9.88 9.20 -13.68
N GLY A 37 10.94 8.41 -13.48
CA GLY A 37 11.48 8.15 -12.14
C GLY A 37 12.01 9.40 -11.42
N GLY A 38 12.43 10.44 -12.15
CA GLY A 38 12.86 11.71 -11.56
C GLY A 38 11.70 12.46 -10.94
N ALA A 39 10.63 12.67 -11.71
CA ALA A 39 9.40 13.30 -11.21
C ALA A 39 8.78 12.48 -10.08
N PHE A 40 8.74 11.15 -10.21
CA PHE A 40 8.25 10.26 -9.15
C PHE A 40 9.06 10.42 -7.84
N THR A 41 10.39 10.48 -7.93
CA THR A 41 11.24 10.69 -6.76
C THR A 41 11.00 12.04 -6.09
N LEU A 42 10.75 13.10 -6.87
CA LEU A 42 10.38 14.41 -6.32
C LEU A 42 9.06 14.35 -5.53
N TRP A 43 8.06 13.62 -6.04
CA TRP A 43 6.81 13.41 -5.31
C TRP A 43 7.02 12.60 -4.02
N VAL A 44 7.84 11.56 -4.06
CA VAL A 44 8.22 10.79 -2.84
C VAL A 44 8.86 11.71 -1.81
N VAL A 45 9.86 12.51 -2.20
CA VAL A 45 10.53 13.45 -1.29
C VAL A 45 9.54 14.45 -0.74
N PHE A 46 8.70 15.06 -1.59
CA PHE A 46 7.69 16.03 -1.16
C PHE A 46 6.75 15.43 -0.11
N HIS A 47 6.15 14.28 -0.37
CA HIS A 47 5.19 13.67 0.55
C HIS A 47 5.84 13.21 1.87
N LEU A 48 7.06 12.67 1.82
CA LEU A 48 7.82 12.30 3.02
C LEU A 48 8.28 13.52 3.82
N SER A 49 8.64 14.62 3.16
CA SER A 49 8.96 15.88 3.84
C SER A 49 7.74 16.47 4.55
N VAL A 50 6.60 16.50 3.88
CA VAL A 50 5.33 16.98 4.49
C VAL A 50 4.93 16.07 5.65
N TRP A 51 5.07 14.75 5.51
CA TRP A 51 4.83 13.81 6.62
C TRP A 51 5.77 14.07 7.80
N GLY A 52 7.09 14.21 7.55
CA GLY A 52 8.06 14.49 8.61
C GLY A 52 7.82 15.82 9.31
N LEU A 53 7.45 16.86 8.57
CA LEU A 53 7.03 18.14 9.12
C LEU A 53 5.74 18.02 9.94
N GLY A 54 4.80 17.17 9.52
CA GLY A 54 3.59 16.86 10.27
C GLY A 54 3.89 16.18 11.61
N VAL A 55 4.81 15.21 11.63
CA VAL A 55 5.28 14.57 12.86
C VAL A 55 5.95 15.59 13.78
N LEU A 56 6.82 16.44 13.23
CA LEU A 56 7.45 17.53 13.98
C LEU A 56 6.41 18.51 14.54
N ALA A 57 5.38 18.87 13.76
CA ALA A 57 4.30 19.74 14.21
C ALA A 57 3.53 19.11 15.38
N VAL A 58 3.20 17.81 15.31
CA VAL A 58 2.56 17.09 16.43
C VAL A 58 3.44 17.16 17.69
N LEU A 59 4.75 17.00 17.55
CA LEU A 59 5.70 17.11 18.67
C LEU A 59 5.72 18.52 19.28
N LEU A 60 5.72 19.57 18.45
CA LEU A 60 5.82 20.97 18.88
C LEU A 60 4.49 21.57 19.39
N LEU A 61 3.34 21.04 18.96
CA LEU A 61 2.03 21.59 19.27
C LEU A 61 1.37 20.98 20.53
N HIS A 62 1.95 19.92 21.11
CA HIS A 62 1.55 19.34 22.40
C HIS A 62 0.02 19.14 22.55
N ASP A 63 -0.60 19.69 23.60
CA ASP A 63 -2.02 19.46 23.95
C ASP A 63 -2.98 20.43 23.25
N THR A 64 -2.53 21.10 22.19
CA THR A 64 -3.42 22.00 21.44
C THR A 64 -4.36 21.22 20.52
N PRO A 65 -5.59 21.72 20.28
CA PRO A 65 -6.52 21.10 19.33
C PRO A 65 -5.94 20.94 17.91
N TRP A 66 -4.93 21.74 17.57
CA TRP A 66 -4.24 21.69 16.28
C TRP A 66 -3.53 20.36 16.02
N VAL A 67 -3.17 19.60 17.06
CA VAL A 67 -2.60 18.26 16.89
C VAL A 67 -3.55 17.31 16.15
N VAL A 68 -4.87 17.43 16.36
CA VAL A 68 -5.86 16.63 15.61
C VAL A 68 -5.83 16.98 14.12
N VAL A 69 -5.71 18.25 13.78
CA VAL A 69 -5.58 18.71 12.39
C VAL A 69 -4.28 18.17 11.78
N CYS A 70 -3.17 18.19 12.52
CA CYS A 70 -1.93 17.58 12.08
C CYS A 70 -2.07 16.06 11.85
N SER A 71 -2.78 15.34 12.72
CA SER A 71 -3.06 13.91 12.53
C SER A 71 -3.90 13.61 11.28
N LEU A 72 -4.85 14.47 10.93
CA LEU A 72 -5.61 14.37 9.66
C LEU A 72 -4.70 14.55 8.45
N VAL A 73 -3.81 15.56 8.49
CA VAL A 73 -2.80 15.78 7.45
C VAL A 73 -1.90 14.55 7.33
N LEU A 74 -1.43 13.99 8.44
CA LEU A 74 -0.62 12.77 8.45
C LEU A 74 -1.38 11.58 7.83
N GLY A 75 -2.67 11.41 8.13
CA GLY A 75 -3.50 10.37 7.51
C GLY A 75 -3.56 10.52 5.99
N ASN A 76 -3.78 11.74 5.50
CA ASN A 76 -3.72 12.06 4.06
C ASN A 76 -2.33 11.76 3.46
N GLN A 77 -1.25 12.07 4.17
CA GLN A 77 0.10 11.75 3.69
C GLN A 77 0.34 10.24 3.61
N LEU A 78 -0.18 9.44 4.56
CA LEU A 78 -0.12 7.98 4.48
C LEU A 78 -0.91 7.45 3.28
N HIS A 79 -2.04 8.06 2.94
CA HIS A 79 -2.79 7.74 1.72
C HIS A 79 -1.95 8.01 0.46
N ALA A 80 -1.35 9.21 0.37
CA ALA A 80 -0.47 9.56 -0.74
C ALA A 80 0.74 8.61 -0.86
N ILE A 81 1.35 8.24 0.28
CA ILE A 81 2.44 7.25 0.32
C ILE A 81 1.97 5.89 -0.18
N THR A 82 0.73 5.48 0.13
CA THR A 82 0.12 4.24 -0.38
C THR A 82 -0.03 4.27 -1.89
N ILE A 83 -0.45 5.41 -2.47
CA ILE A 83 -0.54 5.59 -3.94
C ILE A 83 0.85 5.49 -4.59
N LEU A 84 1.86 6.14 -4.03
CA LEU A 84 3.23 6.06 -4.54
C LEU A 84 3.79 4.63 -4.44
N GLN A 85 3.51 3.95 -3.33
CA GLN A 85 3.84 2.55 -3.15
C GLN A 85 3.14 1.66 -4.19
N HIS A 86 1.87 1.95 -4.48
CA HIS A 86 1.07 1.25 -5.47
C HIS A 86 1.71 1.30 -6.87
N ASP A 87 2.18 2.47 -7.30
CA ASP A 87 2.84 2.64 -8.60
C ASP A 87 4.17 1.86 -8.68
N CYS A 88 4.90 1.79 -7.57
CA CYS A 88 6.05 0.89 -7.45
C CYS A 88 5.63 -0.58 -7.60
N GLY A 89 4.49 -1.00 -7.04
CA GLY A 89 3.96 -2.37 -7.17
C GLY A 89 3.59 -2.75 -8.60
N HIS A 90 3.10 -1.78 -9.38
CA HIS A 90 2.88 -1.94 -10.83
C HIS A 90 4.17 -1.96 -11.64
N GLY A 91 5.24 -1.37 -11.10
CA GLY A 91 6.50 -1.17 -11.82
C GLY A 91 6.46 0.03 -12.78
N SER A 92 5.49 0.93 -12.60
CA SER A 92 5.30 2.14 -13.42
C SER A 92 5.98 3.38 -12.84
N ALA A 93 6.57 3.30 -11.64
CA ALA A 93 7.29 4.42 -11.04
C ALA A 93 8.70 4.60 -11.64
N TYR A 94 9.44 3.50 -11.84
CA TYR A 94 10.80 3.51 -12.36
C TYR A 94 10.98 2.55 -13.54
N ARG A 95 11.89 2.89 -14.45
CA ARG A 95 12.30 1.97 -15.53
C ARG A 95 13.01 0.72 -15.00
N HIS A 96 13.75 0.85 -13.91
CA HIS A 96 14.52 -0.25 -13.33
C HIS A 96 13.71 -1.03 -12.29
N PRO A 97 13.51 -2.36 -12.43
CA PRO A 97 12.70 -3.15 -11.49
C PRO A 97 13.19 -3.09 -10.05
N ALA A 98 14.51 -3.06 -9.82
CA ALA A 98 15.05 -2.97 -8.46
C ALA A 98 14.74 -1.62 -7.78
N ALA A 99 14.60 -0.53 -8.54
CA ALA A 99 14.24 0.77 -7.96
C ALA A 99 12.79 0.75 -7.45
N ASN A 100 11.85 0.24 -8.27
CA ASN A 100 10.48 0.02 -7.84
C ASN A 100 10.41 -0.89 -6.59
N LEU A 101 11.22 -1.95 -6.55
CA LEU A 101 11.25 -2.87 -5.42
C LEU A 101 11.69 -2.18 -4.12
N TRP A 102 12.82 -1.46 -4.15
CA TRP A 102 13.38 -0.87 -2.93
C TRP A 102 12.61 0.36 -2.46
N VAL A 103 12.21 1.24 -3.38
CA VAL A 103 11.39 2.40 -3.05
C VAL A 103 10.01 1.94 -2.58
N GLY A 104 9.40 0.97 -3.26
CA GLY A 104 8.13 0.38 -2.83
C GLY A 104 8.18 -0.21 -1.43
N ARG A 105 9.25 -0.94 -1.08
CA ARG A 105 9.46 -1.46 0.29
C ARG A 105 9.60 -0.37 1.34
N LEU A 106 10.36 0.69 1.03
CA LEU A 106 10.51 1.83 1.91
C LEU A 106 9.15 2.49 2.19
N LEU A 107 8.35 2.73 1.15
CA LEU A 107 7.05 3.36 1.29
C LEU A 107 6.05 2.45 2.02
N ALA A 108 6.09 1.14 1.77
CA ALA A 108 5.20 0.18 2.43
C ALA A 108 5.45 0.06 3.94
N TRP A 109 6.65 0.41 4.43
CA TRP A 109 6.97 0.44 5.86
C TRP A 109 6.11 1.45 6.64
N PHE A 110 5.80 2.62 6.05
CA PHE A 110 5.01 3.67 6.69
C PHE A 110 3.56 3.25 6.98
N ILE A 111 3.04 2.28 6.23
CA ILE A 111 1.67 1.76 6.35
C ILE A 111 1.65 0.31 6.88
N PHE A 112 2.78 -0.19 7.38
CA PHE A 112 2.94 -1.53 7.96
C PHE A 112 2.54 -2.68 7.02
N MET A 113 2.70 -2.52 5.71
CA MET A 113 2.34 -3.54 4.71
C MET A 113 3.58 -4.21 4.12
N PRO A 114 3.69 -5.55 4.11
CA PRO A 114 4.69 -6.21 3.28
C PRO A 114 4.46 -5.91 1.80
N PHE A 115 5.41 -5.21 1.18
CA PHE A 115 5.34 -4.79 -0.23
C PHE A 115 5.12 -5.97 -1.19
N THR A 116 5.68 -7.13 -0.87
CA THR A 116 5.51 -8.35 -1.68
C THR A 116 4.08 -8.88 -1.62
N THR A 117 3.45 -8.88 -0.43
CA THR A 117 2.03 -9.25 -0.30
C THR A 117 1.18 -8.29 -1.11
N PHE A 118 1.41 -6.98 -0.95
CA PHE A 118 0.64 -5.95 -1.64
C PHE A 118 0.71 -6.17 -3.14
N THR A 119 1.92 -6.25 -3.68
CA THR A 119 2.13 -6.37 -5.12
C THR A 119 1.46 -7.62 -5.69
N TYR A 120 1.46 -8.72 -4.95
CA TYR A 120 0.80 -9.95 -5.38
C TYR A 120 -0.73 -9.84 -5.35
N LEU A 121 -1.30 -9.40 -4.22
CA LEU A 121 -2.74 -9.27 -4.06
C LEU A 121 -3.31 -8.21 -5.01
N HIS A 122 -2.65 -7.07 -5.13
CA HIS A 122 -3.08 -5.98 -6.00
C HIS A 122 -3.15 -6.37 -7.48
N LYS A 123 -2.14 -7.11 -7.96
CA LYS A 123 -2.17 -7.66 -9.34
C LYS A 123 -3.32 -8.65 -9.54
N ARG A 124 -3.66 -9.41 -8.50
CA ARG A 124 -4.78 -10.35 -8.51
C ARG A 124 -6.12 -9.60 -8.48
N HIS A 125 -6.24 -8.54 -7.69
CA HIS A 125 -7.38 -7.62 -7.68
C HIS A 125 -7.64 -7.08 -9.09
N HIS A 126 -6.64 -6.50 -9.74
CA HIS A 126 -6.80 -6.02 -11.12
C HIS A 126 -7.16 -7.13 -12.13
N ALA A 127 -6.64 -8.35 -11.95
CA ALA A 127 -6.96 -9.46 -12.85
C ALA A 127 -8.38 -10.01 -12.67
N PHE A 128 -8.96 -9.86 -11.48
CA PHE A 128 -10.25 -10.44 -11.12
C PHE A 128 -11.22 -9.41 -10.55
N LEU A 129 -11.08 -8.14 -10.92
CA LEU A 129 -11.81 -7.01 -10.34
C LEU A 129 -13.32 -7.28 -10.27
N GLY A 130 -13.88 -7.28 -9.06
CA GLY A 130 -15.31 -7.50 -8.84
C GLY A 130 -15.81 -8.92 -9.13
N GLN A 131 -14.93 -9.89 -9.43
CA GLN A 131 -15.31 -11.29 -9.59
C GLN A 131 -15.40 -11.95 -8.21
N PRO A 132 -16.57 -12.52 -7.85
CA PRO A 132 -16.75 -13.21 -6.57
C PRO A 132 -15.72 -14.33 -6.37
N ASP A 133 -15.26 -14.47 -5.12
CA ASP A 133 -14.28 -15.44 -4.61
C ASP A 133 -12.86 -15.34 -5.19
N LYS A 134 -12.64 -14.49 -6.20
CA LYS A 134 -11.35 -14.36 -6.89
C LYS A 134 -10.62 -13.06 -6.57
N ASP A 135 -11.37 -11.97 -6.45
CA ASP A 135 -10.85 -10.68 -6.06
C ASP A 135 -10.45 -10.72 -4.56
N PRO A 136 -9.17 -10.54 -4.20
CA PRO A 136 -8.76 -10.51 -2.79
C PRO A 136 -9.40 -9.36 -1.98
N ASP A 137 -9.89 -8.33 -2.67
CA ASP A 137 -10.47 -7.13 -2.07
C ASP A 137 -12.01 -7.16 -2.04
N GLU A 138 -12.64 -8.23 -2.54
CA GLU A 138 -14.10 -8.43 -2.48
C GLU A 138 -14.64 -8.18 -1.07
N TRP A 139 -13.91 -8.63 -0.05
CA TRP A 139 -14.31 -8.45 1.32
C TRP A 139 -14.54 -6.99 1.70
N PHE A 140 -13.86 -6.00 1.12
CA PHE A 140 -14.06 -4.60 1.50
C PHE A 140 -15.42 -4.04 1.07
N TYR A 141 -15.90 -4.44 -0.11
CA TYR A 141 -17.14 -3.93 -0.68
C TYR A 141 -18.30 -4.93 -0.68
N ALA A 142 -18.08 -6.18 -0.27
CA ALA A 142 -19.14 -7.18 -0.11
C ALA A 142 -20.20 -6.71 0.90
N GLY A 143 -21.49 -6.87 0.59
CA GLY A 143 -22.57 -6.45 1.50
C GLY A 143 -22.84 -4.94 1.54
N GLY A 144 -22.29 -4.18 0.59
CA GLY A 144 -22.61 -2.79 0.27
C GLY A 144 -21.85 -1.75 1.09
N VAL A 145 -22.02 -0.48 0.70
CA VAL A 145 -21.31 0.69 1.27
C VAL A 145 -21.46 0.86 2.78
N ARG A 146 -22.54 0.31 3.38
CA ARG A 146 -22.80 0.39 4.83
C ARG A 146 -21.67 -0.16 5.69
N TRP A 147 -20.94 -1.15 5.20
CA TRP A 147 -19.84 -1.80 5.94
C TRP A 147 -18.47 -1.34 5.48
N LEU A 148 -18.39 -0.55 4.40
CA LEU A 148 -17.14 -0.19 3.75
C LEU A 148 -16.17 0.46 4.74
N PHE A 149 -16.61 1.50 5.46
CA PHE A 149 -15.76 2.23 6.41
C PHE A 149 -15.21 1.33 7.53
N ILE A 150 -16.05 0.48 8.14
CA ILE A 150 -15.62 -0.42 9.21
C ILE A 150 -14.62 -1.45 8.68
N ARG A 151 -14.85 -1.96 7.47
CA ARG A 151 -13.95 -2.92 6.83
C ARG A 151 -12.63 -2.28 6.43
N GLU A 152 -12.65 -1.04 5.99
CA GLU A 152 -11.45 -0.26 5.69
C GLU A 152 -10.63 0.02 6.96
N MET A 153 -11.27 0.32 8.09
CA MET A 153 -10.56 0.41 9.39
C MET A 153 -9.89 -0.90 9.80
N LEU A 154 -10.40 -2.04 9.31
CA LEU A 154 -9.84 -3.38 9.52
C LEU A 154 -8.90 -3.81 8.37
N PHE A 155 -8.61 -2.92 7.42
CA PHE A 155 -7.74 -3.19 6.29
C PHE A 155 -6.38 -3.72 6.75
N LEU A 156 -5.71 -3.00 7.66
CA LEU A 156 -4.37 -3.38 8.12
C LEU A 156 -4.34 -4.74 8.85
N PRO A 157 -5.17 -5.01 9.89
CA PRO A 157 -5.17 -6.31 10.56
C PRO A 157 -5.55 -7.45 9.60
N ARG A 158 -6.51 -7.21 8.68
CA ARG A 158 -6.83 -8.19 7.63
C ARG A 158 -5.65 -8.42 6.70
N PHE A 159 -4.95 -7.37 6.27
CA PHE A 159 -3.81 -7.47 5.37
C PHE A 159 -2.64 -8.22 5.98
N VAL A 160 -2.38 -8.03 7.28
CA VAL A 160 -1.41 -8.83 8.05
C VAL A 160 -1.83 -10.30 8.08
N TYR A 161 -3.11 -10.58 8.33
CA TYR A 161 -3.63 -11.95 8.29
C TYR A 161 -3.45 -12.60 6.89
N GLU A 162 -3.76 -11.88 5.82
CA GLU A 162 -3.56 -12.34 4.44
C GLU A 162 -2.07 -12.56 4.12
N SER A 163 -1.18 -11.75 4.70
CA SER A 163 0.28 -11.90 4.60
C SER A 163 0.79 -13.18 5.29
N LEU A 164 0.09 -13.66 6.31
CA LEU A 164 0.39 -14.91 7.01
C LEU A 164 -0.29 -16.12 6.36
N GLY A 165 -1.27 -15.88 5.48
CA GLY A 165 -2.20 -16.89 4.98
C GLY A 165 -1.70 -17.75 3.82
N ALA A 166 -2.46 -18.82 3.55
CA ALA A 166 -2.17 -19.79 2.49
C ALA A 166 -2.40 -19.27 1.06
N ARG A 167 -3.07 -18.10 0.90
CA ARG A 167 -3.38 -17.51 -0.40
C ARG A 167 -2.14 -17.03 -1.16
N LEU A 168 -1.01 -16.88 -0.46
CA LEU A 168 0.28 -16.57 -1.05
C LEU A 168 0.97 -17.84 -1.61
N PRO A 169 1.51 -17.79 -2.85
CA PRO A 169 2.36 -18.84 -3.39
C PRO A 169 3.55 -19.11 -2.48
N GLU A 170 3.93 -20.39 -2.33
CA GLU A 170 5.02 -20.83 -1.43
C GLU A 170 6.32 -20.04 -1.65
N ARG A 171 6.67 -19.79 -2.92
CA ARG A 171 7.86 -19.02 -3.32
C ARG A 171 7.95 -17.60 -2.73
N LEU A 172 6.81 -16.99 -2.38
CA LEU A 172 6.76 -15.63 -1.83
C LEU A 172 6.78 -15.61 -0.30
N ARG A 173 6.40 -16.72 0.36
CA ARG A 173 6.15 -16.75 1.81
C ARG A 173 7.39 -16.39 2.63
N GLN A 174 8.57 -16.86 2.24
CA GLN A 174 9.81 -16.52 2.95
C GLN A 174 10.12 -15.02 2.87
N GLN A 175 9.94 -14.41 1.70
CA GLN A 175 10.16 -12.98 1.50
C GLN A 175 9.15 -12.15 2.28
N VAL A 176 7.87 -12.51 2.22
CA VAL A 176 6.80 -11.87 3.00
C VAL A 176 7.07 -11.96 4.50
N ARG A 177 7.51 -13.12 5.00
CA ARG A 177 7.88 -13.29 6.42
C ARG A 177 9.05 -12.38 6.82
N ARG A 178 10.05 -12.20 5.96
CA ARG A 178 11.18 -11.27 6.22
C ARG A 178 10.72 -9.82 6.26
N GLU A 179 9.87 -9.41 5.32
CA GLU A 179 9.30 -8.06 5.27
C GLU A 179 8.40 -7.79 6.49
N LEU A 180 7.54 -8.75 6.85
CA LEU A 180 6.68 -8.64 8.02
C LEU A 180 7.48 -8.62 9.33
N ALA A 181 8.50 -9.47 9.46
CA ALA A 181 9.39 -9.46 10.62
C ALA A 181 10.12 -8.13 10.75
N PHE A 182 10.61 -7.57 9.64
CA PHE A 182 11.22 -6.24 9.62
C PHE A 182 10.23 -5.16 10.06
N ASN A 183 9.00 -5.15 9.53
CA ASN A 183 7.96 -4.20 9.92
C ASN A 183 7.63 -4.32 11.41
N ILE A 184 7.38 -5.54 11.91
CA ILE A 184 7.09 -5.78 13.34
C ILE A 184 8.23 -5.30 14.22
N LEU A 185 9.47 -5.72 13.94
CA LEU A 185 10.62 -5.39 14.78
C LEU A 185 10.91 -3.88 14.78
N SER A 186 10.88 -3.23 13.61
CA SER A 186 11.12 -1.80 13.52
C SER A 186 10.05 -0.97 14.22
N TRP A 187 8.77 -1.35 14.11
CA TRP A 187 7.68 -0.68 14.82
C TRP A 187 7.68 -0.97 16.32
N LEU A 188 8.09 -2.17 16.75
CA LEU A 188 8.29 -2.48 18.17
C LEU A 188 9.44 -1.67 18.77
N VAL A 189 10.53 -1.47 18.02
CA VAL A 189 11.64 -0.59 18.44
C VAL A 189 11.13 0.85 18.56
N LEU A 190 10.40 1.35 17.55
CA LEU A 190 9.84 2.70 17.60
C LEU A 190 8.91 2.88 18.81
N LEU A 191 7.98 1.96 19.03
CA LEU A 191 7.09 1.96 20.19
C LEU A 191 7.86 1.91 21.51
N SER A 192 8.86 1.03 21.62
CA SER A 192 9.66 0.88 22.84
C SER A 192 10.47 2.13 23.16
N VAL A 193 11.05 2.78 22.14
CA VAL A 193 11.74 4.07 22.27
C VAL A 193 10.75 5.15 22.69
N SER A 194 9.56 5.20 22.09
CA SER A 194 8.53 6.16 22.48
C SER A 194 8.06 5.97 23.92
N ILE A 195 7.89 4.73 24.40
CA ILE A 195 7.55 4.45 25.80
C ILE A 195 8.69 4.88 26.73
N TYR A 196 9.92 4.47 26.41
CA TYR A 196 11.09 4.80 27.23
C TYR A 196 11.32 6.31 27.35
N ALA A 197 11.05 7.07 26.30
CA ALA A 197 11.19 8.52 26.25
C ALA A 197 9.95 9.29 26.73
N ASP A 198 8.92 8.61 27.25
CA ASP A 198 7.63 9.22 27.65
C ASP A 198 6.90 9.97 26.50
N LEU A 199 7.06 9.49 25.28
CA LEU A 199 6.49 10.04 24.05
C LEU A 199 5.27 9.25 23.53
N ILE A 200 4.62 8.42 24.37
CA ILE A 200 3.55 7.52 23.90
C ILE A 200 2.34 8.27 23.34
N GLY A 201 1.96 9.42 23.92
CA GLY A 201 0.87 10.25 23.40
C GLY A 201 1.15 10.74 21.98
N TRP A 202 2.37 11.23 21.74
CA TRP A 202 2.81 11.67 20.41
C TRP A 202 2.93 10.51 19.43
N PHE A 203 3.37 9.33 19.87
CA PHE A 203 3.38 8.13 19.04
C PHE A 203 1.96 7.79 18.55
N VAL A 204 0.97 7.85 19.44
CA VAL A 204 -0.44 7.64 19.06
C VAL A 204 -0.89 8.68 18.03
N MET A 205 -0.64 9.97 18.29
CA MET A 205 -1.11 11.05 17.41
C MET A 205 -0.40 11.10 16.05
N ALA A 206 0.88 10.72 15.99
CA ALA A 206 1.70 10.80 14.79
C ALA A 206 1.68 9.53 13.94
N PHE A 207 1.39 8.36 14.53
CA PHE A 207 1.46 7.07 13.84
C PHE A 207 0.13 6.30 13.87
N LEU A 208 -0.43 6.02 15.05
CA LEU A 208 -1.61 5.15 15.17
C LEU A 208 -2.90 5.83 14.71
N LEU A 209 -3.16 7.06 15.17
CA LEU A 209 -4.35 7.80 14.80
C LEU A 209 -4.39 8.08 13.27
N PRO A 210 -3.30 8.55 12.63
CA PRO A 210 -3.23 8.68 11.18
C PRO A 210 -3.52 7.38 10.41
N MET A 211 -3.08 6.22 10.91
CA MET A 211 -3.40 4.93 10.30
C MET A 211 -4.88 4.58 10.35
N VAL A 212 -5.59 4.99 11.42
CA VAL A 212 -7.05 4.82 11.49
C VAL A 212 -7.74 5.82 10.56
N LEU A 213 -7.25 7.06 10.51
CA LEU A 213 -7.79 8.13 9.67
C LEU A 213 -7.56 7.89 8.18
N LEU A 214 -6.58 7.07 7.80
CA LEU A 214 -6.38 6.59 6.43
C LEU A 214 -7.66 5.98 5.86
N ALA A 215 -8.47 5.30 6.67
CA ALA A 215 -9.74 4.69 6.26
C ALA A 215 -10.88 5.71 6.08
N CYS A 216 -10.65 6.98 6.40
CA CYS A 216 -11.63 8.07 6.32
C CYS A 216 -11.37 9.06 5.19
N VAL A 217 -10.25 8.94 4.47
CA VAL A 217 -9.82 9.82 3.37
C VAL A 217 -9.89 9.04 2.06
#